data_AF-A0A519SIH0-F1
#
_entry.id   AF-A0A519SIH0-F1
#
_cell.length_a   1.000
_cell.length_b   1.000
_cell.length_c   1.000
_cell.angle_alpha   90.00
_cell.angle_beta   90.00
_cell.angle_gamma   90.00
#
_symmetry.space_group_name_H-M   'P 1'
#
loop_
_entity.id
_entity.type
_entity.pdbx_description
1 polymer ?
#
loop_
_entity_poly.entity_id
_entity_poly.type
_entity_poly.pdbx_seq_one_letter_code
_entity_poly.pdbx_strand_id
1 'polypeptide(L)'
;LLRVPESPRWLLLHGQLDAGREVLRVISPSTVDDDVAAILVSQAAAAQQGESLWAAQYRTPVLLAIAFAFFNQVSGINAIIYYAPRIFEMTGLGQGAALLSSAGIGLINFIFTLLGVNVIDRYGRRTLMLVGSVGLILTLGLVARAFYSQQFGGVLVPVLLFLYIAFFAFSQGAVIWVFISEIFPNAVRAKGQALGSSTHWVMATVIAFTFPYFAEKLGGGNTFAFFCAMMVLQLGFVLRFMPETKGTSLEGMEKTLVMH
;
A
#
# COMPACT_ATOMS: atom_id res chain seq x y z
N LEU A 1 -4.83 -18.67 13.98
CA LEU A 1 -5.62 -19.10 12.79
C LEU A 1 -6.63 -20.19 13.13
N LEU A 2 -6.24 -21.31 13.79
CA LEU A 2 -7.17 -22.40 14.15
C LEU A 2 -8.36 -22.06 15.09
N ARG A 3 -8.44 -20.83 15.63
CA ARG A 3 -9.52 -20.35 16.51
C ARG A 3 -10.26 -19.14 15.97
N VAL A 4 -9.89 -18.66 14.78
CA VAL A 4 -10.55 -17.51 14.16
C VAL A 4 -11.78 -18.05 13.42
N PRO A 5 -12.99 -17.62 13.76
CA PRO A 5 -14.18 -18.04 13.04
C PRO A 5 -14.11 -17.59 11.58
N GLU A 6 -14.74 -18.34 10.69
CA GLU A 6 -14.86 -17.93 9.29
C GLU A 6 -15.57 -16.58 9.17
N SER A 7 -15.28 -15.85 8.09
CA SER A 7 -15.90 -14.54 7.86
C SER A 7 -17.42 -14.67 7.91
N PRO A 8 -18.14 -13.81 8.66
CA PRO A 8 -19.60 -13.87 8.73
C PRO A 8 -20.24 -13.79 7.35
N ARG A 9 -19.64 -12.99 6.46
CA ARG A 9 -20.05 -12.94 5.06
C ARG A 9 -19.90 -14.29 4.38
N TRP A 10 -18.75 -14.96 4.49
CA TRP A 10 -18.56 -16.29 3.89
C TRP A 10 -19.61 -17.30 4.39
N LEU A 11 -19.89 -17.30 5.69
CA LEU A 11 -20.90 -18.16 6.31
C LEU A 11 -22.30 -17.89 5.75
N LEU A 12 -22.71 -16.62 5.68
CA LEU A 12 -24.00 -16.22 5.09
C LEU A 12 -24.11 -16.63 3.62
N LEU A 13 -23.04 -16.44 2.84
CA LEU A 13 -23.01 -16.80 1.40
C LEU A 13 -23.10 -18.32 1.17
N HIS A 14 -22.69 -19.14 2.14
CA HIS A 14 -22.76 -20.61 2.08
C HIS A 14 -24.00 -21.17 2.80
N GLY A 15 -25.01 -20.33 3.06
CA GLY A 15 -26.29 -20.74 3.66
C GLY A 15 -26.24 -20.98 5.18
N GLN A 16 -25.10 -20.71 5.84
CA GLN A 16 -24.95 -20.86 7.29
C GLN A 16 -25.40 -19.59 8.03
N LEU A 17 -26.71 -19.29 7.96
CA LEU A 17 -27.28 -18.04 8.44
C LEU A 17 -27.06 -17.80 9.94
N ASP A 18 -27.29 -18.81 10.77
CA ASP A 18 -27.19 -18.69 12.23
C ASP A 18 -25.74 -18.51 12.67
N ALA A 19 -24.80 -19.26 12.06
CA ALA A 19 -23.38 -19.10 12.33
C ALA A 19 -22.88 -17.72 11.91
N GLY A 20 -23.29 -17.23 10.74
CA GLY A 20 -22.96 -15.88 10.26
C GLY A 20 -23.49 -14.78 11.18
N ARG A 21 -24.73 -14.92 11.68
CA ARG A 21 -25.32 -14.01 12.67
C ARG A 21 -24.54 -14.01 13.99
N GLU A 22 -24.13 -15.17 14.47
CA GLU A 22 -23.40 -15.28 15.74
C GLU A 22 -22.03 -14.60 15.66
N VAL A 23 -21.32 -14.75 14.55
CA VAL A 23 -20.05 -14.03 14.34
C VAL A 23 -20.30 -12.52 14.20
N LEU A 24 -21.38 -12.09 13.53
CA LEU A 24 -21.74 -10.66 13.46
C LEU A 24 -22.11 -10.08 14.82
N ARG A 25 -22.76 -10.82 15.72
CA ARG A 25 -23.06 -10.35 17.09
C ARG A 25 -21.82 -9.97 17.87
N VAL A 26 -20.70 -10.64 17.63
CA VAL A 26 -19.42 -10.33 18.28
C VAL A 26 -18.82 -9.03 17.75
N ILE A 27 -19.02 -8.73 16.47
CA ILE A 27 -18.40 -7.60 15.77
C ILE A 27 -19.26 -6.33 15.87
N SER A 28 -20.55 -6.47 15.59
CA SER A 28 -21.53 -5.39 15.51
C SER A 28 -22.86 -5.79 16.20
N PRO A 29 -22.90 -5.86 17.54
CA PRO A 29 -24.06 -6.37 18.28
C PRO A 29 -25.36 -5.62 18.00
N SER A 30 -25.26 -4.33 17.66
CA SER A 30 -26.39 -3.42 17.48
C SER A 30 -26.98 -3.39 16.06
N THR A 31 -26.26 -3.89 15.04
CA THR A 31 -26.65 -3.78 13.62
C THR A 31 -26.74 -5.13 12.91
N VAL A 32 -26.77 -6.24 13.66
CA VAL A 32 -26.68 -7.60 13.10
C VAL A 32 -27.69 -7.86 12.00
N ASP A 33 -28.97 -7.56 12.22
CA ASP A 33 -30.01 -7.85 11.22
C ASP A 33 -29.93 -6.94 9.99
N ASP A 34 -29.55 -5.68 10.17
CA ASP A 34 -29.30 -4.74 9.06
C ASP A 34 -28.10 -5.18 8.22
N ASP A 35 -27.01 -5.60 8.86
CA ASP A 35 -25.79 -6.09 8.21
C ASP A 35 -26.05 -7.39 7.45
N VAL A 36 -26.81 -8.34 8.03
CA VAL A 36 -27.22 -9.57 7.35
C VAL A 36 -28.06 -9.25 6.12
N ALA A 37 -29.06 -8.37 6.25
CA ALA A 37 -29.90 -7.98 5.12
C ALA A 37 -29.08 -7.31 4.01
N ALA A 38 -28.17 -6.39 4.36
CA ALA A 38 -27.29 -5.72 3.40
C ALA A 38 -26.39 -6.70 2.65
N ILE A 39 -25.83 -7.71 3.35
CA ILE A 39 -24.97 -8.73 2.74
C ILE A 39 -25.76 -9.60 1.76
N LEU A 40 -26.95 -10.07 2.13
CA LEU A 40 -27.79 -10.93 1.28
C LEU A 40 -28.29 -10.18 0.03
N VAL A 41 -28.70 -8.92 0.18
CA VAL A 41 -29.10 -8.05 -0.95
C VAL A 41 -27.92 -7.82 -1.90
N SER A 42 -26.73 -7.52 -1.35
CA SER A 42 -25.52 -7.34 -2.16
C SER A 42 -25.16 -8.62 -2.93
N GLN A 43 -25.34 -9.80 -2.33
CA GLN A 43 -25.10 -11.08 -3.01
C GLN A 43 -26.07 -11.29 -4.17
N ALA A 44 -27.37 -11.05 -3.96
CA ALA A 44 -28.37 -11.21 -5.02
C ALA A 44 -28.08 -10.29 -6.22
N ALA A 45 -27.61 -9.07 -5.96
CA ALA A 45 -27.16 -8.15 -7.00
C ALA A 45 -25.86 -8.62 -7.68
N ALA A 46 -24.89 -9.13 -6.91
CA ALA A 46 -23.62 -9.64 -7.43
C ALA A 46 -23.79 -10.89 -8.30
N ALA A 47 -24.75 -11.78 -7.99
CA ALA A 47 -25.06 -12.96 -8.79
C ALA A 47 -25.63 -12.61 -10.18
N GLN A 48 -26.20 -11.39 -10.33
CA GLN A 48 -26.67 -10.87 -11.63
C GLN A 48 -25.58 -10.11 -12.41
N GLN A 49 -24.52 -9.64 -11.74
CA GLN A 49 -23.40 -8.98 -12.40
C GLN A 49 -22.35 -9.99 -12.86
N GLY A 50 -21.94 -9.93 -14.13
CA GLY A 50 -20.94 -10.84 -14.67
C GLY A 50 -19.62 -10.81 -13.87
N GLU A 51 -19.06 -11.98 -13.59
CA GLU A 51 -17.86 -12.14 -12.75
C GLU A 51 -16.54 -11.70 -13.41
N SER A 52 -16.60 -11.11 -14.60
CA SER A 52 -15.41 -10.74 -15.35
C SER A 52 -14.80 -9.45 -14.81
N LEU A 53 -13.59 -9.54 -14.27
CA LEU A 53 -12.81 -8.39 -13.82
C LEU A 53 -12.54 -7.36 -14.93
N TRP A 54 -12.62 -7.79 -16.19
CA TRP A 54 -12.36 -6.96 -17.37
C TRP A 54 -13.61 -6.23 -17.89
N ALA A 55 -14.75 -6.37 -17.22
CA ALA A 55 -15.95 -5.62 -17.58
C ALA A 55 -15.73 -4.10 -17.46
N ALA A 56 -16.39 -3.33 -18.33
CA ALA A 56 -16.19 -1.88 -18.42
C ALA A 56 -16.41 -1.15 -17.08
N GLN A 57 -17.36 -1.63 -16.27
CA GLN A 57 -17.69 -1.09 -14.96
C GLN A 57 -16.58 -1.23 -13.90
N TYR A 58 -15.63 -2.16 -14.09
CA TYR A 58 -14.54 -2.40 -13.14
C TYR A 58 -13.20 -1.79 -13.59
N ARG A 59 -13.17 -1.10 -14.74
CA ARG A 59 -11.93 -0.52 -15.29
C ARG A 59 -11.29 0.47 -14.32
N THR A 60 -12.07 1.32 -13.66
CA THR A 60 -11.55 2.31 -12.71
C THR A 60 -10.89 1.63 -11.49
N PRO A 61 -11.57 0.72 -10.75
CA PRO A 61 -10.92 -0.07 -9.69
C PRO A 61 -9.65 -0.81 -10.14
N VAL A 62 -9.68 -1.45 -11.31
CA VAL A 62 -8.53 -2.18 -11.85
C VAL A 62 -7.35 -1.25 -12.11
N LEU A 63 -7.59 -0.11 -12.76
CA LEU A 63 -6.54 0.89 -13.03
C LEU A 63 -5.98 1.48 -11.75
N LEU A 64 -6.83 1.79 -10.75
CA LEU A 64 -6.39 2.27 -9.45
C LEU A 64 -5.52 1.24 -8.72
N ALA A 65 -5.91 -0.03 -8.71
CA ALA A 65 -5.14 -1.11 -8.08
C ALA A 65 -3.75 -1.27 -8.73
N ILE A 66 -3.70 -1.32 -10.07
CA ILE A 66 -2.46 -1.45 -10.83
C ILE A 66 -1.57 -0.22 -10.63
N ALA A 67 -2.12 0.98 -10.75
CA ALA A 67 -1.37 2.23 -10.57
C ALA A 67 -0.83 2.36 -9.14
N PHE A 68 -1.64 2.04 -8.14
CA PHE A 68 -1.22 2.07 -6.73
C PHE A 68 -0.08 1.07 -6.48
N ALA A 69 -0.23 -0.18 -6.94
CA ALA A 69 0.79 -1.21 -6.80
C ALA A 69 2.10 -0.85 -7.53
N PHE A 70 1.99 -0.28 -8.75
CA PHE A 70 3.11 0.23 -9.52
C PHE A 70 3.85 1.34 -8.76
N PHE A 71 3.13 2.38 -8.34
CA PHE A 71 3.71 3.51 -7.59
C PHE A 71 4.34 3.08 -6.27
N ASN A 72 3.75 2.11 -5.58
CA ASN A 72 4.32 1.56 -4.36
C ASN A 72 5.72 0.96 -4.61
N GLN A 73 5.92 0.28 -5.74
CA GLN A 73 7.22 -0.33 -6.07
C GLN A 73 8.22 0.66 -6.64
N VAL A 74 7.78 1.59 -7.48
CA VAL A 74 8.66 2.66 -7.99
C VAL A 74 8.96 3.75 -6.95
N SER A 75 8.47 3.61 -5.71
CA SER A 75 9.00 4.34 -4.55
C SER A 75 10.44 3.93 -4.20
N GLY A 76 10.87 2.74 -4.64
CA GLY A 76 12.19 2.18 -4.36
C GLY A 76 12.29 1.42 -3.05
N ILE A 77 11.20 1.21 -2.30
CA ILE A 77 11.25 0.63 -0.96
C ILE A 77 11.98 -0.72 -0.89
N ASN A 78 11.65 -1.65 -1.78
CA ASN A 78 12.25 -2.99 -1.78
C ASN A 78 13.74 -2.93 -2.14
N ALA A 79 14.12 -2.08 -3.09
CA ALA A 79 15.52 -1.85 -3.41
C ALA A 79 16.28 -1.25 -2.21
N ILE A 80 15.71 -0.27 -1.53
CA ILE A 80 16.31 0.36 -0.36
C ILE A 80 16.48 -0.65 0.78
N ILE A 81 15.46 -1.46 1.07
CA ILE A 81 15.55 -2.46 2.15
C ILE A 81 16.59 -3.54 1.81
N TYR A 82 16.56 -4.10 0.60
CA TYR A 82 17.46 -5.20 0.22
C TYR A 82 18.92 -4.77 0.08
N TYR A 83 19.13 -3.55 -0.43
CA TYR A 83 20.47 -3.02 -0.70
C TYR A 83 20.91 -1.95 0.30
N ALA A 84 20.22 -1.79 1.44
CA ALA A 84 20.59 -0.83 2.48
C ALA A 84 22.06 -0.95 2.94
N PRO A 85 22.60 -2.16 3.24
CA PRO A 85 24.01 -2.29 3.60
C PRO A 85 24.93 -1.72 2.51
N ARG A 86 24.63 -2.02 1.24
CA ARG A 86 25.40 -1.55 0.08
C ARG A 86 25.29 -0.04 -0.11
N ILE A 87 24.10 0.53 0.06
CA ILE A 87 23.88 1.98 -0.02
C ILE A 87 24.69 2.69 1.07
N PHE A 88 24.74 2.13 2.28
CA PHE A 88 25.54 2.70 3.36
C PHE A 88 27.05 2.58 3.12
N GLU A 89 27.52 1.45 2.58
CA GLU A 89 28.91 1.30 2.13
C GLU A 89 29.29 2.35 1.08
N MET A 90 28.41 2.62 0.11
CA MET A 90 28.63 3.64 -0.92
C MET A 90 28.79 5.06 -0.34
N THR A 91 28.28 5.29 0.87
CA THR A 91 28.38 6.57 1.58
C THR A 91 29.58 6.66 2.51
N GLY A 92 30.42 5.62 2.56
CA GLY A 92 31.63 5.55 3.37
C GLY A 92 31.43 4.97 4.77
N LEU A 93 30.25 4.44 5.10
CA LEU A 93 30.01 3.73 6.35
C LEU A 93 30.52 2.29 6.22
N GLY A 94 31.48 1.90 7.05
CA GLY A 94 32.06 0.55 7.06
C GLY A 94 31.13 -0.54 7.62
N GLN A 95 31.67 -1.71 7.93
CA GLN A 95 30.91 -2.94 8.28
C GLN A 95 29.91 -2.80 9.45
N GLY A 96 30.07 -1.82 10.35
CA GLY A 96 29.07 -1.49 11.38
C GLY A 96 27.71 -1.02 10.84
N ALA A 97 27.65 -0.66 9.55
CA ALA A 97 26.44 -0.28 8.84
C ALA A 97 25.44 -1.43 8.69
N ALA A 98 25.88 -2.69 8.69
CA ALA A 98 25.00 -3.83 8.44
C ALA A 98 23.97 -4.02 9.56
N LEU A 99 24.38 -3.97 10.84
CA LEU A 99 23.45 -4.07 11.97
C LEU A 99 22.49 -2.87 12.01
N LEU A 100 23.01 -1.66 11.81
CA LEU A 100 22.21 -0.44 11.74
C LEU A 100 21.20 -0.50 10.60
N SER A 101 21.60 -1.02 9.44
CA SER A 101 20.72 -1.19 8.28
C SER A 101 19.63 -2.22 8.54
N SER A 102 19.92 -3.40 9.08
CA SER A 102 18.89 -4.42 9.27
C SER A 102 17.99 -4.11 10.46
N ALA A 103 18.56 -3.93 11.65
CA ALA A 103 17.80 -3.73 12.88
C ALA A 103 17.13 -2.35 12.92
N GLY A 104 17.81 -1.30 12.46
CA GLY A 104 17.27 0.06 12.43
C GLY A 104 16.11 0.21 11.44
N ILE A 105 16.25 -0.30 10.22
CA ILE A 105 15.16 -0.30 9.23
C ILE A 105 13.98 -1.11 9.75
N GLY A 106 14.21 -2.31 10.28
CA GLY A 106 13.16 -3.15 10.82
C GLY A 106 12.38 -2.47 11.95
N LEU A 107 13.08 -1.85 12.90
CA LEU A 107 12.47 -1.16 14.04
C LEU A 107 11.66 0.06 13.60
N ILE A 108 12.22 0.92 12.73
CA ILE A 108 11.51 2.10 12.22
C ILE A 108 10.28 1.67 11.41
N ASN A 109 10.44 0.70 10.51
CA ASN A 109 9.34 0.16 9.74
C ASN A 109 8.22 -0.38 10.65
N PHE A 110 8.58 -1.13 11.69
CA PHE A 110 7.61 -1.66 12.65
C PHE A 110 6.85 -0.56 13.39
N ILE A 111 7.55 0.39 14.00
CA ILE A 111 6.94 1.48 14.79
C ILE A 111 6.01 2.33 13.92
N PHE A 112 6.46 2.74 12.74
CA PHE A 112 5.67 3.62 11.88
C PHE A 112 4.55 2.87 11.15
N THR A 113 4.68 1.57 10.92
CA THR A 113 3.54 0.73 10.47
C THR A 113 2.46 0.69 11.54
N LEU A 114 2.82 0.45 12.81
CA LEU A 114 1.86 0.49 13.92
C LEU A 114 1.18 1.86 14.02
N LEU A 115 1.95 2.94 13.91
CA LEU A 115 1.40 4.30 13.87
C LEU A 115 0.39 4.43 12.72
N GLY A 116 0.78 4.06 11.50
CA GLY A 116 -0.06 4.13 10.30
C GLY A 116 -1.38 3.37 10.47
N VAL A 117 -1.32 2.12 10.94
CA VAL A 117 -2.50 1.28 11.19
C VAL A 117 -3.42 1.88 12.25
N ASN A 118 -2.89 2.52 13.30
CA ASN A 118 -3.72 3.17 14.32
C ASN A 118 -4.42 4.44 13.83
N VAL A 119 -3.83 5.14 12.83
CA VAL A 119 -4.36 6.42 12.37
C VAL A 119 -5.14 6.35 11.06
N ILE A 120 -5.03 5.25 10.30
CA ILE A 120 -5.64 5.08 8.97
C ILE A 120 -7.16 5.23 8.99
N ASP A 121 -7.82 4.70 10.02
CA ASP A 121 -9.28 4.83 10.18
C ASP A 121 -9.68 6.20 10.74
N ARG A 122 -8.78 6.88 11.44
CA ARG A 122 -9.05 8.21 12.00
C ARG A 122 -8.91 9.32 10.96
N TYR A 123 -7.89 9.30 10.10
CA TYR A 123 -7.62 10.39 9.15
C TYR A 123 -7.92 10.02 7.69
N GLY A 124 -8.10 8.74 7.38
CA GLY A 124 -8.40 8.27 6.04
C GLY A 124 -7.17 7.95 5.21
N ARG A 125 -7.38 7.16 4.16
CA ARG A 125 -6.32 6.55 3.35
C ARG A 125 -5.65 7.61 2.48
N ARG A 126 -6.45 8.52 1.90
CA ARG A 126 -5.95 9.58 1.02
C ARG A 126 -5.08 10.58 1.79
N THR A 127 -5.49 10.95 3.01
CA THR A 127 -4.71 11.85 3.87
C THR A 127 -3.34 11.27 4.23
N LEU A 128 -3.30 10.00 4.65
CA LEU A 128 -2.04 9.31 4.95
C LEU A 128 -1.12 9.27 3.72
N MET A 129 -1.69 8.97 2.55
CA MET A 129 -0.95 8.97 1.29
C MET A 129 -0.37 10.34 0.95
N LEU A 130 -1.12 11.43 1.12
CA LEU A 130 -0.63 12.80 0.85
C LEU A 130 0.56 13.17 1.74
N VAL A 131 0.43 12.96 3.06
CA VAL A 131 1.51 13.24 4.02
C VAL A 131 2.73 12.38 3.73
N GLY A 132 2.50 11.10 3.48
CA GLY A 132 3.53 10.15 3.09
C GLY A 132 4.30 10.58 1.85
N SER A 133 3.59 10.89 0.76
CA SER A 133 4.20 11.32 -0.51
C SER A 133 5.12 12.52 -0.34
N VAL A 134 4.70 13.54 0.42
CA VAL A 134 5.53 14.72 0.68
C VAL A 134 6.81 14.31 1.41
N GLY A 135 6.71 13.47 2.45
CA GLY A 135 7.86 12.94 3.17
C GLY A 135 8.81 12.14 2.28
N LEU A 136 8.28 11.27 1.42
CA LEU A 136 9.06 10.46 0.47
C LEU A 136 9.78 11.33 -0.57
N ILE A 137 9.11 12.33 -1.14
CA ILE A 137 9.70 13.26 -2.10
C ILE A 137 10.86 14.03 -1.44
N LEU A 138 10.65 14.58 -0.25
CA LEU A 138 11.67 15.36 0.45
C LEU A 138 12.89 14.49 0.79
N THR A 139 12.66 13.31 1.38
CA THR A 139 13.74 12.40 1.78
C THR A 139 14.51 11.87 0.57
N LEU A 140 13.83 11.36 -0.46
CA LEU A 140 14.50 10.88 -1.69
C LEU A 140 15.22 12.00 -2.44
N GLY A 141 14.64 13.20 -2.50
CA GLY A 141 15.28 14.36 -3.11
C GLY A 141 16.55 14.78 -2.37
N LEU A 142 16.53 14.74 -1.04
CA LEU A 142 17.72 15.01 -0.21
C LEU A 142 18.78 13.92 -0.36
N VAL A 143 18.39 12.64 -0.44
CA VAL A 143 19.32 11.54 -0.73
C VAL A 143 19.95 11.72 -2.11
N ALA A 144 19.15 11.98 -3.14
CA ALA A 144 19.65 12.25 -4.49
C ALA A 144 20.65 13.41 -4.50
N ARG A 145 20.33 14.52 -3.81
CA ARG A 145 21.24 15.67 -3.64
C ARG A 145 22.55 15.28 -2.96
N ALA A 146 22.50 14.47 -1.90
CA ALA A 146 23.70 14.00 -1.20
C ALA A 146 24.61 13.18 -2.14
N PHE A 147 24.03 12.32 -2.97
CA PHE A 147 24.78 11.56 -3.98
C PHE A 147 25.35 12.44 -5.11
N TYR A 148 24.62 13.44 -5.61
CA TYR A 148 25.17 14.35 -6.64
C TYR A 148 26.29 15.24 -6.11
N SER A 149 26.15 15.74 -4.89
CA SER A 149 27.15 16.60 -4.26
C SER A 149 28.32 15.82 -3.64
N GLN A 150 28.24 14.48 -3.57
CA GLN A 150 29.17 13.62 -2.84
C GLN A 150 29.32 14.03 -1.36
N GLN A 151 28.31 14.70 -0.81
CA GLN A 151 28.27 15.18 0.59
C GLN A 151 27.48 14.19 1.43
N PHE A 152 28.12 13.09 1.79
CA PHE A 152 27.46 12.03 2.55
C PHE A 152 27.37 12.31 4.05
N GLY A 153 28.19 13.23 4.58
CA GLY A 153 28.12 13.68 5.97
C GLY A 153 28.17 12.56 7.01
N GLY A 154 28.75 11.40 6.66
CA GLY A 154 28.80 10.18 7.47
C GLY A 154 27.42 9.55 7.71
N VAL A 155 26.58 10.19 8.51
CA VAL A 155 25.31 9.64 9.02
C VAL A 155 24.08 10.22 8.32
N LEU A 156 24.26 11.24 7.47
CA LEU A 156 23.15 11.94 6.80
C LEU A 156 22.29 10.99 5.96
N VAL A 157 22.90 10.18 5.09
CA VAL A 157 22.15 9.27 4.21
C VAL A 157 21.37 8.21 4.99
N PRO A 158 21.94 7.50 5.99
CA PRO A 158 21.16 6.62 6.85
C PRO A 158 19.96 7.28 7.52
N VAL A 159 20.14 8.48 8.08
CA VAL A 159 19.04 9.21 8.73
C VAL A 159 17.94 9.55 7.73
N LEU A 160 18.31 9.99 6.54
CA LEU A 160 17.35 10.26 5.47
C LEU A 160 16.61 8.99 5.01
N LEU A 161 17.31 7.85 4.92
CA LEU A 161 16.67 6.57 4.57
C LEU A 161 15.75 6.05 5.69
N PHE A 162 16.10 6.23 6.95
CA PHE A 162 15.21 5.92 8.06
C PHE A 162 13.96 6.80 8.06
N LEU A 163 14.12 8.10 7.80
CA LEU A 163 12.99 9.00 7.66
C LEU A 163 12.12 8.63 6.45
N TYR A 164 12.74 8.24 5.34
CA TYR A 164 12.03 7.71 4.16
C TYR A 164 11.21 6.46 4.53
N ILE A 165 11.80 5.49 5.23
CA ILE A 165 11.10 4.27 5.67
C ILE A 165 9.96 4.61 6.63
N ALA A 166 10.17 5.56 7.55
CA ALA A 166 9.13 6.02 8.47
C ALA A 166 7.92 6.57 7.71
N PHE A 167 8.14 7.46 6.74
CA PHE A 167 7.05 7.98 5.90
C PHE A 167 6.41 6.89 5.05
N PHE A 168 7.20 5.97 4.48
CA PHE A 168 6.68 4.87 3.67
C PHE A 168 5.77 3.95 4.51
N ALA A 169 6.26 3.48 5.65
CA ALA A 169 5.56 2.56 6.55
C ALA A 169 4.26 3.17 7.09
N PHE A 170 4.31 4.45 7.48
CA PHE A 170 3.15 5.20 7.94
C PHE A 170 2.06 5.37 6.86
N SER A 171 2.46 5.47 5.60
CA SER A 171 1.57 5.79 4.47
C SER A 171 1.38 4.60 3.54
N GLN A 172 2.15 4.52 2.45
CA GLN A 172 2.02 3.55 1.39
C GLN A 172 2.03 2.10 1.89
N GLY A 173 2.88 1.79 2.88
CA GLY A 173 2.98 0.47 3.50
C GLY A 173 1.71 0.04 4.22
N ALA A 174 1.11 0.95 5.01
CA ALA A 174 -0.15 0.68 5.70
C ALA A 174 -1.37 0.70 4.75
N VAL A 175 -1.37 1.62 3.78
CA VAL A 175 -2.56 1.90 2.95
C VAL A 175 -2.75 0.88 1.82
N ILE A 176 -1.69 0.33 1.23
CA ILE A 176 -1.79 -0.48 0.00
C ILE A 176 -2.77 -1.65 0.11
N TRP A 177 -2.64 -2.46 1.16
CA TRP A 177 -3.42 -3.69 1.31
C TRP A 177 -4.88 -3.40 1.62
N VAL A 178 -5.11 -2.35 2.42
CA VAL A 178 -6.45 -1.88 2.79
C VAL A 178 -7.15 -1.29 1.56
N PHE A 179 -6.49 -0.36 0.88
CA PHE A 179 -7.05 0.32 -0.29
C PHE A 179 -7.39 -0.64 -1.43
N ILE A 180 -6.50 -1.57 -1.78
CA ILE A 180 -6.78 -2.59 -2.82
C ILE A 180 -8.00 -3.44 -2.44
N SER A 181 -8.21 -3.74 -1.15
CA SER A 181 -9.38 -4.52 -0.72
C SER A 181 -10.70 -3.72 -0.74
N GLU A 182 -10.63 -2.40 -0.56
CA GLU A 182 -11.79 -1.49 -0.42
C GLU A 182 -12.33 -0.97 -1.76
N ILE A 183 -11.49 -0.84 -2.80
CA ILE A 183 -11.91 -0.27 -4.09
C ILE A 183 -12.67 -1.24 -5.00
N PHE A 184 -12.58 -2.55 -4.74
CA PHE A 184 -13.27 -3.54 -5.58
C PHE A 184 -14.67 -3.90 -5.05
N PRO A 185 -15.69 -3.90 -5.93
CA PRO A 185 -17.01 -4.44 -5.62
C PRO A 185 -16.93 -5.91 -5.20
N ASN A 186 -17.92 -6.34 -4.42
CA ASN A 186 -17.96 -7.69 -3.83
C ASN A 186 -17.81 -8.80 -4.87
N ALA A 187 -18.45 -8.65 -6.03
CA ALA A 187 -18.46 -9.64 -7.11
C ALA A 187 -17.05 -9.98 -7.66
N VAL A 188 -16.15 -8.99 -7.73
CA VAL A 188 -14.82 -9.16 -8.33
C VAL A 188 -13.68 -8.93 -7.34
N ARG A 189 -13.99 -8.73 -6.04
CA ARG A 189 -12.99 -8.38 -5.02
C ARG A 189 -11.84 -9.37 -4.90
N ALA A 190 -12.12 -10.67 -4.89
CA ALA A 190 -11.06 -11.67 -4.78
C ALA A 190 -10.10 -11.63 -5.98
N LYS A 191 -10.67 -11.56 -7.20
CA LYS A 191 -9.91 -11.44 -8.46
C LYS A 191 -9.11 -10.12 -8.52
N GLY A 192 -9.73 -9.01 -8.09
CA GLY A 192 -9.09 -7.69 -8.05
C GLY A 192 -7.94 -7.59 -7.05
N GLN A 193 -8.09 -8.16 -5.86
CA GLN A 193 -7.00 -8.26 -4.88
C GLN A 193 -5.85 -9.12 -5.39
N ALA A 194 -6.15 -10.26 -6.01
CA ALA A 194 -5.13 -11.11 -6.62
C ALA A 194 -4.36 -10.38 -7.72
N LEU A 195 -5.06 -9.60 -8.56
CA LEU A 195 -4.44 -8.76 -9.58
C LEU A 195 -3.51 -7.71 -8.96
N GLY A 196 -4.01 -6.91 -8.01
CA GLY A 196 -3.22 -5.85 -7.35
C GLY A 196 -1.99 -6.41 -6.64
N SER A 197 -2.12 -7.52 -5.92
CA SER A 197 -1.01 -8.23 -5.28
C SER A 197 0.00 -8.77 -6.30
N SER A 198 -0.48 -9.38 -7.39
CA SER A 198 0.40 -9.88 -8.45
C SER A 198 1.19 -8.75 -9.12
N THR A 199 0.54 -7.63 -9.43
CA THR A 199 1.22 -6.44 -9.95
C THR A 199 2.28 -5.94 -8.98
N HIS A 200 1.96 -5.88 -7.68
CA HIS A 200 2.89 -5.46 -6.65
C HIS A 200 4.15 -6.33 -6.59
N TRP A 201 3.99 -7.66 -6.54
CA TRP A 201 5.13 -8.58 -6.44
C TRP A 201 5.94 -8.70 -7.73
N VAL A 202 5.29 -8.63 -8.90
CA VAL A 202 6.00 -8.58 -10.19
C VAL A 202 6.84 -7.30 -10.28
N MET A 203 6.27 -6.15 -9.94
CA MET A 203 7.00 -4.89 -9.94
C MET A 203 8.11 -4.87 -8.88
N ALA A 204 7.89 -5.48 -7.71
CA ALA A 204 8.94 -5.65 -6.69
C ALA A 204 10.14 -6.42 -7.24
N THR A 205 9.86 -7.50 -7.95
CA THR A 205 10.87 -8.35 -8.60
C THR A 205 11.66 -7.55 -9.64
N VAL A 206 10.97 -6.83 -10.52
CA VAL A 206 11.60 -5.99 -11.55
C VAL A 206 12.50 -4.93 -10.91
N ILE A 207 12.01 -4.18 -9.93
CA ILE A 207 12.77 -3.11 -9.28
C ILE A 207 13.97 -3.67 -8.50
N ALA A 208 13.79 -4.76 -7.74
CA ALA A 208 14.87 -5.36 -6.97
C ALA A 208 16.01 -5.86 -7.86
N PHE A 209 15.71 -6.52 -8.98
CA PHE A 209 16.74 -7.04 -9.89
C PHE A 209 17.40 -5.96 -10.75
N THR A 210 16.67 -4.91 -11.12
CA THR A 210 17.21 -3.84 -11.96
C THR A 210 17.95 -2.77 -11.17
N PHE A 211 17.66 -2.61 -9.88
CA PHE A 211 18.27 -1.57 -9.04
C PHE A 211 19.81 -1.62 -9.02
N PRO A 212 20.49 -2.76 -8.79
CA PRO A 212 21.96 -2.79 -8.77
C PRO A 212 22.57 -2.33 -10.09
N TYR A 213 21.98 -2.75 -11.22
CA TYR A 213 22.43 -2.36 -12.55
C TYR A 213 22.33 -0.84 -12.75
N PHE A 214 21.19 -0.24 -12.40
CA PHE A 214 21.02 1.20 -12.52
C PHE A 214 21.88 1.98 -11.51
N ALA A 215 22.03 1.49 -10.28
CA ALA A 215 22.87 2.12 -9.27
C ALA A 215 24.35 2.12 -9.68
N GLU A 216 24.83 1.06 -10.33
CA GLU A 216 26.19 0.96 -10.84
C GLU A 216 26.41 1.83 -12.10
N LYS A 217 25.49 1.77 -13.07
CA LYS A 217 25.67 2.44 -14.38
C LYS A 217 25.28 3.91 -14.38
N LEU A 218 24.17 4.26 -13.72
CA LEU A 218 23.68 5.64 -13.64
C LEU A 218 24.17 6.35 -12.37
N GLY A 219 24.62 5.60 -11.37
CA GLY A 219 25.02 6.14 -10.07
C GLY A 219 23.83 6.41 -9.14
N GLY A 220 24.09 6.39 -7.83
CA GLY A 220 23.05 6.55 -6.81
C GLY A 220 22.23 7.84 -6.95
N GLY A 221 22.84 8.95 -7.36
CA GLY A 221 22.16 10.25 -7.53
C GLY A 221 21.01 10.18 -8.55
N ASN A 222 21.28 9.61 -9.72
CA ASN A 222 20.27 9.41 -10.76
C ASN A 222 19.20 8.41 -10.32
N THR A 223 19.59 7.32 -9.66
CA THR A 223 18.65 6.30 -9.17
C THR A 223 17.67 6.86 -8.14
N PHE A 224 18.14 7.59 -7.13
CA PHE A 224 17.27 8.21 -6.12
C PHE A 224 16.46 9.38 -6.69
N ALA A 225 17.02 10.14 -7.65
CA ALA A 225 16.27 11.18 -8.36
C ALA A 225 15.10 10.60 -9.17
N PHE A 226 15.30 9.44 -9.80
CA PHE A 226 14.22 8.71 -10.49
C PHE A 226 13.10 8.32 -9.52
N PHE A 227 13.42 7.70 -8.38
CA PHE A 227 12.40 7.38 -7.37
C PHE A 227 11.70 8.64 -6.85
N CYS A 228 12.44 9.72 -6.61
CA CYS A 228 11.86 11.01 -6.20
C CYS A 228 10.86 11.53 -7.25
N ALA A 229 11.22 11.52 -8.54
CA ALA A 229 10.33 11.94 -9.62
C ALA A 229 9.07 11.07 -9.70
N MET A 230 9.20 9.75 -9.51
CA MET A 230 8.06 8.85 -9.44
C MET A 230 7.15 9.15 -8.25
N MET A 231 7.69 9.57 -7.10
CA MET A 231 6.88 9.99 -5.95
C MET A 231 6.15 11.32 -6.20
N VAL A 232 6.71 12.24 -7.00
CA VAL A 232 5.99 13.44 -7.45
C VAL A 232 4.79 13.06 -8.33
N LEU A 233 4.98 12.11 -9.27
CA LEU A 233 3.87 11.60 -10.08
C LEU A 233 2.81 10.88 -9.24
N GLN A 234 3.24 10.10 -8.25
CA GLN A 234 2.37 9.43 -7.30
C GLN A 234 1.54 10.43 -6.47
N LEU A 235 2.14 11.55 -6.06
CA LEU A 235 1.41 12.64 -5.39
C LEU A 235 0.33 13.23 -6.30
N GLY A 236 0.66 13.48 -7.58
CA GLY A 236 -0.32 13.92 -8.57
C GLY A 236 -1.46 12.91 -8.76
N PHE A 237 -1.13 11.61 -8.78
CA PHE A 237 -2.11 10.54 -8.83
C PHE A 237 -3.06 10.56 -7.62
N VAL A 238 -2.53 10.71 -6.40
CA VAL A 238 -3.35 10.75 -5.18
C VAL A 238 -4.24 11.99 -5.11
N LEU A 239 -3.72 13.14 -5.55
CA LEU A 239 -4.50 14.37 -5.58
C LEU A 239 -5.68 14.26 -6.55
N ARG A 240 -5.48 13.66 -7.73
CA ARG A 240 -6.46 13.70 -8.81
C ARG A 240 -7.39 12.49 -8.92
N PHE A 241 -6.90 11.28 -8.59
CA PHE A 241 -7.58 10.03 -8.90
C PHE A 241 -7.87 9.14 -7.69
N MET A 242 -7.10 9.25 -6.59
CA MET A 242 -7.33 8.41 -5.42
C MET A 242 -8.57 8.87 -4.64
N PRO A 243 -9.64 8.06 -4.57
CA PRO A 243 -10.79 8.36 -3.71
C PRO A 243 -10.43 8.18 -2.23
N GLU A 244 -11.16 8.85 -1.35
CA GLU A 244 -11.15 8.52 0.07
C GLU A 244 -12.10 7.33 0.31
N THR A 245 -11.59 6.29 0.97
CA THR A 245 -12.34 5.04 1.23
C THR A 245 -12.80 4.92 2.68
N LYS A 246 -12.35 5.82 3.56
CA LYS A 246 -12.73 5.85 4.98
C LYS A 246 -14.25 5.94 5.16
N GLY A 247 -14.79 5.07 6.01
CA GLY A 247 -16.17 5.15 6.51
C GLY A 247 -17.25 4.90 5.46
N THR A 248 -16.87 4.47 4.25
CA THR A 248 -17.82 4.08 3.21
C THR A 248 -18.03 2.58 3.32
N SER A 249 -19.29 2.13 3.42
CA SER A 249 -19.58 0.70 3.31
C SER A 249 -19.10 0.20 1.95
N LEU A 250 -18.73 -1.07 1.89
CA LEU A 250 -18.23 -1.68 0.65
C LEU A 250 -19.26 -1.58 -0.49
N GLU A 251 -20.54 -1.56 -0.14
CA GLU A 251 -21.68 -1.40 -1.04
C GLU A 251 -21.86 0.06 -1.50
N GLY A 252 -21.48 1.04 -0.67
CA GLY A 252 -21.47 2.47 -1.02
C GLY A 252 -20.35 2.84 -1.98
N MET A 253 -19.23 2.12 -1.94
CA MET A 253 -18.09 2.32 -2.86
C MET A 253 -18.47 1.98 -4.31
N GLU A 254 -19.31 0.97 -4.54
CA GLU A 254 -19.80 0.60 -5.87
C GLU A 254 -20.56 1.77 -6.53
N LYS A 255 -21.37 2.50 -5.75
CA LYS A 255 -22.10 3.68 -6.26
C LYS A 255 -21.19 4.89 -6.50
N THR A 256 -20.17 5.06 -5.66
CA THR A 256 -19.27 6.22 -5.73
C THR A 256 -18.29 6.13 -6.91
N LEU A 257 -17.82 4.93 -7.24
CA LEU A 257 -16.89 4.69 -8.35
C LEU A 257 -17.57 4.64 -9.73
N VAL A 258 -18.89 4.41 -9.78
CA VAL A 258 -19.69 4.42 -11.03
C VAL A 258 -20.13 5.84 -11.42
N MET A 259 -20.15 6.78 -10.47
CA MET A 259 -20.58 8.17 -10.68
C MET A 259 -19.47 9.12 -11.17
N HIS A 260 -18.25 8.63 -11.41
CA HIS A 260 -17.12 9.42 -11.92
C HIS A 260 -16.59 8.94 -13.27
#